data_AF-A0A8K1ETH1-F1
#
_entry.id   AF-A0A8K1ETH1-F1
#
_cell.length_a   1.000
_cell.length_b   1.000
_cell.length_c   1.000
_cell.angle_alpha   90.00
_cell.angle_beta   90.00
_cell.angle_gamma   90.00
#
_symmetry.space_group_name_H-M   'P 1'
#
loop_
_entity.id
_entity.type
_entity.pdbx_description
1 polymer ?
#
loop_
_entity_poly.entity_id
_entity_poly.type
_entity_poly.pdbx_seq_one_letter_code
_entity_poly.pdbx_strand_id
1 'polypeptide(L)' 'MKQHGVSKHEAEEEFKKQIVNAWKDINSDFLKPTQVPKHFLERVLNLARVMDVVYKDGDAYTRLHKCW' A
#
# COMPACT_ATOMS: atom_id res chain seq x y z
N MET A 1 -9.86 6.98 13.55
CA MET A 1 -10.21 7.68 14.81
C MET A 1 -11.73 7.85 14.96
N LYS A 2 -12.38 8.82 14.30
CA LYS A 2 -13.83 9.14 14.51
C LYS A 2 -14.78 7.94 14.44
N GLN A 3 -14.60 7.05 13.46
CA GLN A 3 -15.48 5.88 13.29
C GLN A 3 -15.39 4.85 14.42
N HIS A 4 -14.22 4.70 15.04
CA HIS A 4 -13.96 3.65 16.04
C HIS A 4 -13.59 4.20 17.42
N GLY A 5 -13.61 5.53 17.61
CA GLY A 5 -13.20 6.18 18.86
C GLY A 5 -11.73 6.02 19.26
N VAL A 6 -10.89 5.43 18.41
CA VAL A 6 -9.48 5.10 18.71
C VAL A 6 -8.54 6.29 18.55
N SER A 7 -7.37 6.21 19.19
CA SER A 7 -6.27 7.16 19.04
C SER A 7 -5.67 7.14 17.63
N LYS A 8 -4.87 8.16 17.30
CA LYS A 8 -4.15 8.24 16.03
C LYS A 8 -3.16 7.08 15.89
N HIS A 9 -2.38 6.81 16.94
CA HIS A 9 -1.39 5.75 16.96
C HIS A 9 -2.01 4.36 16.76
N GLU A 10 -3.11 4.05 17.46
CA GLU A 10 -3.83 2.78 17.26
C GLU A 10 -4.36 2.63 15.83
N ALA A 11 -4.88 3.70 15.24
CA ALA A 11 -5.31 3.68 13.85
C ALA A 11 -4.15 3.44 12.88
N GLU A 12 -2.99 4.08 13.11
CA GLU A 12 -1.78 3.88 12.29
C GLU A 12 -1.25 2.44 12.37
N GLU A 13 -1.18 1.86 13.56
CA GLU A 13 -0.77 0.47 13.74
C GLU A 13 -1.71 -0.53 13.07
N GLU A 14 -3.01 -0.26 13.12
CA GLU A 14 -4.00 -1.08 12.41
C GLU A 14 -3.86 -0.97 10.88
N PHE A 15 -3.64 0.24 10.35
CA PHE A 15 -3.38 0.40 8.92
C PHE A 15 -2.11 -0.31 8.46
N LYS A 16 -1.03 -0.29 9.26
CA LYS A 16 0.19 -1.06 8.94
C LYS A 16 -0.09 -2.56 8.83
N LYS A 17 -0.89 -3.12 9.75
CA LYS A 17 -1.30 -4.53 9.69
C LYS A 17 -2.11 -4.83 8.44
N GLN A 18 -3.06 -3.95 8.08
CA GLN A 18 -3.86 -4.10 6.87
C GLN A 18 -3.00 -4.04 5.61
N ILE A 19 -2.02 -3.14 5.53
CA ILE A 19 -1.05 -3.08 4.41
C ILE A 19 -0.28 -4.40 4.29
N VAL A 20 0.24 -4.94 5.40
CA VAL A 20 0.95 -6.23 5.39
C VAL A 20 0.05 -7.38 4.93
N ASN A 21 -1.21 -7.41 5.35
CA ASN A 21 -2.17 -8.42 4.90
C ASN A 21 -2.50 -8.26 3.42
N ALA A 22 -2.73 -7.04 2.94
CA ALA A 22 -2.96 -6.76 1.52
C ALA A 22 -1.78 -7.22 0.64
N TRP A 23 -0.54 -7.03 1.10
CA TRP A 23 0.63 -7.57 0.40
C TRP A 23 0.64 -9.10 0.32
N LYS A 24 0.20 -9.81 1.37
CA LYS A 24 0.06 -11.27 1.35
C LYS A 24 -1.02 -11.70 0.38
N ASP A 25 -2.15 -11.01 0.35
CA ASP A 25 -3.26 -11.30 -0.56
C ASP A 25 -2.84 -11.11 -2.02
N ILE A 26 -2.19 -9.98 -2.34
CA ILE A 26 -1.64 -9.71 -3.68
C ILE A 26 -0.69 -10.84 -4.11
N ASN A 27 0.24 -11.23 -3.23
CA ASN A 27 1.21 -12.29 -3.54
C ASN A 27 0.52 -13.65 -3.76
N SER A 28 -0.48 -13.99 -2.95
CA SER A 28 -1.25 -15.22 -3.08
C SER A 28 -2.06 -15.25 -4.39
N ASP A 29 -2.71 -14.15 -4.73
CA ASP A 29 -3.53 -14.04 -5.94
C ASP A 29 -2.69 -14.02 -7.22
N PHE A 30 -1.48 -13.45 -7.18
CA PHE A 30 -0.55 -13.49 -8.33
C PHE A 30 -0.09 -14.90 -8.71
N LEU A 31 -0.19 -15.87 -7.78
CA LEU A 31 0.15 -17.27 -8.02
C LEU A 31 -1.02 -18.05 -8.63
N LYS A 32 -2.25 -17.53 -8.57
CA LYS A 32 -3.44 -18.19 -9.08
C LYS A 32 -3.62 -17.91 -10.57
N PRO A 33 -4.19 -18.85 -11.34
CA PRO A 33 -4.65 -18.56 -12.70
C PRO A 33 -5.65 -17.40 -12.70
N THR A 34 -5.41 -16.44 -13.58
CA THR A 34 -6.19 -15.21 -13.70
C THR A 34 -6.73 -15.10 -15.11
N GLN A 35 -7.96 -14.59 -15.25
CA GLN A 35 -8.57 -14.29 -16.55
C GLN A 35 -7.91 -13.06 -17.21
N VAL A 36 -7.25 -12.23 -16.42
CA VAL A 36 -6.56 -11.02 -16.87
C VAL A 36 -5.10 -11.34 -17.17
N PRO A 37 -4.56 -10.90 -18.32
CA PRO A 37 -3.14 -11.04 -18.63
C PRO A 37 -2.23 -10.43 -17.56
N LYS A 38 -1.14 -11.12 -17.25
CA LYS A 38 -0.20 -10.76 -16.17
C LYS A 38 0.33 -9.33 -16.25
N HIS A 39 0.59 -8.81 -17.45
CA HIS A 39 1.11 -7.46 -17.65
C HIS A 39 0.17 -6.35 -17.15
N PHE A 40 -1.15 -6.58 -17.10
CA PHE A 40 -2.08 -5.63 -16.49
C PHE A 40 -1.98 -5.66 -14.97
N LEU A 41 -1.87 -6.85 -14.38
CA LEU A 41 -1.70 -7.01 -12.93
C LEU A 41 -0.36 -6.44 -12.47
N GLU A 42 0.70 -6.57 -13.28
CA GLU A 42 2.01 -5.97 -13.01
C GLU A 42 1.96 -4.45 -12.96
N ARG A 43 1.12 -3.79 -13.77
CA ARG A 43 0.93 -2.33 -13.68
C ARG A 43 0.31 -1.92 -12.35
N VAL A 44 -0.72 -2.63 -11.90
CA VAL A 44 -1.38 -2.36 -10.61
C VAL A 44 -0.42 -2.61 -9.44
N LEU A 45 0.32 -3.73 -9.50
CA LEU A 45 1.34 -4.08 -8.52
C LEU A 45 2.44 -3.01 -8.44
N ASN A 46 2.92 -2.53 -9.58
CA ASN A 46 3.94 -1.48 -9.62
C ASN A 46 3.41 -0.15 -9.09
N LEU A 47 2.14 0.20 -9.33
CA LEU A 47 1.53 1.38 -8.74
C LEU A 47 1.51 1.27 -7.20
N ALA A 48 1.11 0.13 -6.64
CA ALA A 48 1.13 -0.10 -5.19
C ALA A 48 2.55 0.05 -4.61
N ARG A 49 3.58 -0.47 -5.30
CA ARG A 49 4.99 -0.29 -4.90
C ARG A 49 5.43 1.16 -4.92
N VAL A 50 5.03 1.93 -5.95
CA VAL A 50 5.35 3.36 -6.01
C VAL A 50 4.73 4.10 -4.82
N MET A 51 3.49 3.80 -4.46
CA MET A 51 2.86 4.42 -3.29
C MET A 51 3.60 4.10 -1.99
N ASP A 52 4.04 2.85 -1.81
CA ASP A 52 4.82 2.43 -0.65
C ASP A 52 6.15 3.21 -0.55
N VAL A 53 6.85 3.41 -1.68
CA VAL A 53 8.10 4.17 -1.72
C VAL A 53 7.88 5.67 -1.48
N VAL A 54 6.91 6.27 -2.19
CA VAL A 54 6.66 7.72 -2.18
C VAL A 54 6.14 8.20 -0.83
N TYR A 55 5.43 7.36 -0.08
CA TYR A 55 4.84 7.74 1.21
C TYR A 55 5.53 7.17 2.44
N LYS A 56 6.63 6.44 2.26
CA LYS A 56 7.36 5.77 3.36
C LYS A 56 7.74 6.70 4.51
N ASP A 57 8.28 7.87 4.17
CA ASP A 57 8.82 8.85 5.13
C ASP A 57 8.00 10.16 5.17
N GLY A 58 6.76 10.10 4.69
CA GLY A 58 5.87 11.25 4.53
C GLY A 58 5.55 11.54 3.06
N ASP A 59 4.89 12.66 2.78
CA ASP A 59 4.40 12.98 1.44
C ASP A 59 5.52 13.47 0.51
N ALA A 60 6.19 12.55 -0.18
CA ALA A 60 7.19 12.90 -1.20
C ALA A 60 6.57 13.25 -2.56
N TYR A 61 5.26 13.02 -2.76
CA TYR A 61 4.60 13.28 -4.04
C TYR A 61 4.38 14.78 -4.25
N THR A 62 3.82 15.46 -3.25
CA THR A 62 3.51 16.89 -3.36
C THR A 62 4.55 17.77 -2.67
N ARG A 63 5.37 17.21 -1.76
CA ARG A 63 6.37 17.96 -0.99
C ARG A 63 7.78 17.53 -1.39
N LEU A 64 8.22 18.05 -2.53
CA LEU A 64 9.51 17.76 -3.17
C LEU A 64 10.76 18.11 -2.33
N HIS A 65 10.63 18.86 -1.23
CA HIS A 65 11.76 19.42 -0.47
C HIS A 65 12.35 18.49 0.60
N LYS A 66 11.98 17.20 0.62
CA LYS A 66 12.51 16.21 1.58
C LYS A 66 13.25 15.04 0.96
N CYS A 67 13.44 15.04 -0.35
CA CYS A 67 14.06 13.92 -1.05
C CYS A 67 15.35 14.35 -1.76
N TRP A 68 16.30 14.93 -1.01
CA TRP A 68 17.77 14.81 -1.15
C TRP A 68 18.41 15.18 0.19
#